data_AF-A0A1B2LUU3-F1
#
_entry.id   AF-A0A1B2LUU3-F1
#
_cell.length_a   1.000
_cell.length_b   1.000
_cell.length_c   1.000
_cell.angle_alpha   90.00
_cell.angle_beta   90.00
_cell.angle_gamma   90.00
#
_symmetry.space_group_name_H-M   'P 1'
#
loop_
_entity.id
_entity.type
_entity.pdbx_description
1 polymer ?
#
loop_
_entity_poly.entity_id
_entity_poly.type
_entity_poly.pdbx_seq_one_letter_code
_entity_poly.pdbx_strand_id
1 'polypeptide(L)'
;NRFYYQIAIPIKDAAVLSNCPDSRVRRGWVQRILDHDGFELGGIRDEGGIEAWLRLAEAVGLAREEVLDLRHVVPAMRYAVDAYVNFARRAPWQEAVCSSLTE
;
A
#
# COMPACT_ATOMS: atom_id res chain seq x y z
N ASN A 1 -6.67 -12.08 -2.05
CA ASN A 1 -7.55 -10.87 -2.07
C ASN A 1 -7.04 -9.75 -1.20
N ARG A 2 -7.02 -9.86 0.14
CA ARG A 2 -6.53 -8.76 1.01
C ARG A 2 -5.08 -8.37 0.74
N PHE A 3 -4.21 -9.34 0.41
CA PHE A 3 -2.83 -9.07 -0.01
C PHE A 3 -2.73 -8.06 -1.16
N TYR A 4 -3.61 -8.14 -2.17
CA TYR A 4 -3.65 -7.18 -3.28
C TYR A 4 -3.93 -5.75 -2.83
N TYR A 5 -4.83 -5.58 -1.85
CA TYR A 5 -5.07 -4.28 -1.24
C TYR A 5 -3.81 -3.77 -0.52
N GLN A 6 -3.14 -4.63 0.25
CA GLN A 6 -1.97 -4.22 1.04
C GLN A 6 -0.80 -3.76 0.18
N ILE A 7 -0.51 -4.45 -0.92
CA ILE A 7 0.56 -4.02 -1.86
C ILE A 7 0.19 -2.76 -2.64
N ALA A 8 -1.10 -2.40 -2.71
CA ALA A 8 -1.54 -1.19 -3.39
C ALA A 8 -1.50 0.05 -2.48
N ILE A 9 -1.49 -0.10 -1.15
CA ILE A 9 -1.42 1.01 -0.20
C ILE A 9 -0.19 1.91 -0.43
N PRO A 10 1.06 1.40 -0.52
CA PRO A 10 2.22 2.26 -0.76
C PRO A 10 2.15 2.98 -2.11
N ILE A 11 1.55 2.35 -3.14
CA ILE A 11 1.31 2.98 -4.44
C ILE A 11 0.28 4.12 -4.34
N LYS A 12 -0.79 3.89 -3.58
CA LYS A 12 -1.82 4.90 -3.28
C LYS A 12 -1.21 6.06 -2.50
N ASP A 13 -0.39 5.79 -1.48
CA ASP A 13 0.26 6.80 -0.67
C ASP A 13 1.32 7.58 -1.46
N ALA A 14 2.01 6.95 -2.40
CA ALA A 14 2.89 7.64 -3.35
C ALA A 14 2.11 8.60 -4.28
N ALA A 15 0.89 8.24 -4.68
CA ALA A 15 0.02 9.13 -5.46
C ALA A 15 -0.46 10.35 -4.65
N VAL A 16 -0.73 10.16 -3.34
CA VAL A 16 -0.99 11.29 -2.43
C VAL A 16 0.23 12.21 -2.36
N LEU A 17 1.43 11.64 -2.20
CA LEU A 17 2.67 12.39 -2.16
C LEU A 17 2.91 13.20 -3.44
N SER A 18 2.65 12.62 -4.62
CA SER A 18 2.86 13.32 -5.89
C SER A 18 1.94 14.53 -6.05
N ASN A 19 0.73 14.47 -5.48
CA ASN A 19 -0.28 15.52 -5.61
C ASN A 19 -0.18 16.60 -4.52
N CYS A 20 0.56 16.37 -3.44
CA CYS A 20 0.66 17.29 -2.31
C CYS A 20 1.82 18.29 -2.49
N PRO A 21 1.59 19.60 -2.62
CA PRO A 21 2.67 20.58 -2.79
C PRO A 21 3.42 20.88 -1.48
N ASP A 22 2.83 20.61 -0.31
CA ASP A 22 3.43 20.91 0.99
C ASP A 22 4.45 19.85 1.43
N SER A 23 5.73 20.24 1.46
CA SER A 23 6.83 19.37 1.91
C SER A 23 6.70 18.89 3.37
N ARG A 24 6.04 19.64 4.25
CA ARG A 24 5.86 19.26 5.66
C ARG A 24 4.92 18.08 5.76
N VAL A 25 3.81 18.12 5.02
CA VAL A 25 2.86 17.00 4.91
C VAL A 25 3.53 15.80 4.29
N ARG A 26 4.24 15.98 3.16
CA ARG A 26 4.94 14.87 2.49
C ARG A 26 5.95 14.15 3.39
N ARG A 27 6.71 14.88 4.23
CA ARG A 27 7.65 14.26 5.16
C ARG A 27 6.98 13.30 6.15
N GLY A 28 5.83 13.67 6.70
CA GLY A 28 5.06 12.77 7.56
C GLY A 28 4.46 11.60 6.78
N TRP A 29 3.96 11.86 5.58
CA TRP A 29 3.28 10.84 4.77
C TRP A 29 4.21 9.75 4.23
N VAL A 30 5.50 10.05 3.99
CA VAL A 30 6.50 9.06 3.56
C VAL A 30 6.61 7.89 4.54
N GLN A 31 6.42 8.12 5.85
CA GLN A 31 6.48 7.05 6.85
C GLN A 31 5.53 5.90 6.51
N ARG A 32 4.33 6.20 6.00
CA ARG A 32 3.33 5.18 5.65
C ARG A 32 3.80 4.24 4.55
N ILE A 33 4.61 4.73 3.61
CA ILE A 33 5.21 3.89 2.56
C ILE A 33 6.28 2.99 3.17
N LEU A 34 7.17 3.56 4.00
CA LEU A 34 8.23 2.80 4.69
C LEU A 34 7.64 1.72 5.61
N ASP A 35 6.53 2.01 6.29
CA ASP A 35 5.84 1.05 7.14
C ASP A 35 5.26 -0.14 6.34
N HIS A 36 4.92 0.06 5.06
CA HIS A 36 4.36 -1.00 4.20
C HIS A 36 5.44 -1.77 3.43
N ASP A 37 6.33 -1.05 2.76
CA ASP A 37 7.37 -1.61 1.89
C ASP A 37 8.64 -2.03 2.65
N GLY A 38 8.82 -1.51 3.87
CA GLY A 38 10.06 -1.65 4.61
C GLY A 38 11.13 -0.67 4.12
N PHE A 39 12.34 -0.80 4.68
CA PHE A 39 13.49 0.00 4.28
C PHE A 39 14.80 -0.64 4.72
N GLU A 40 15.90 -0.23 4.07
CA GLU A 40 17.26 -0.49 4.52
C GLU A 40 18.04 0.81 4.57
N LEU A 41 18.29 1.33 5.78
CA LEU A 41 18.91 2.64 6.00
C LEU A 41 19.86 2.58 7.20
N GLY A 42 21.09 3.04 7.02
CA GLY A 42 22.07 3.12 8.11
C GLY A 42 22.40 1.77 8.77
N GLY A 43 22.28 0.66 8.02
CA GLY A 43 22.48 -0.70 8.53
C GLY A 43 21.27 -1.27 9.30
N ILE A 44 20.18 -0.52 9.42
CA ILE A 44 18.90 -1.02 9.94
C ILE A 44 18.07 -1.52 8.76
N ARG A 45 17.50 -2.71 8.90
CA ARG A 45 16.59 -3.32 7.93
C ARG A 45 15.22 -3.56 8.57
N ASP A 46 14.19 -3.08 7.89
CA ASP A 46 12.78 -3.37 8.16
C ASP A 46 12.19 -4.02 6.89
N GLU A 47 11.48 -5.13 7.04
CA GLU A 47 10.86 -5.86 5.92
C GLU A 47 9.51 -5.26 5.49
N GLY A 48 8.93 -4.38 6.31
CA GLY A 48 7.65 -3.75 6.06
C GLY A 48 6.44 -4.62 6.40
N GLY A 49 5.29 -3.97 6.50
CA GLY A 49 4.01 -4.59 6.81
C GLY A 49 3.53 -5.57 5.74
N ILE A 50 3.94 -5.41 4.47
CA ILE A 50 3.59 -6.34 3.39
C ILE A 50 4.15 -7.75 3.68
N GLU A 51 5.34 -7.85 4.27
CA GLU A 51 5.92 -9.14 4.63
C GLU A 51 5.08 -9.88 5.69
N ALA A 52 4.50 -9.15 6.65
CA ALA A 52 3.59 -9.74 7.62
C ALA A 52 2.34 -10.37 6.96
N TRP A 53 1.85 -9.78 5.87
CA TRP A 53 0.75 -10.35 5.10
C TRP A 53 1.13 -11.59 4.29
N LEU A 54 2.38 -11.67 3.80
CA LEU A 54 2.90 -12.89 3.16
C LEU A 54 3.03 -14.01 4.18
N ARG A 55 3.61 -13.73 5.35
CA ARG A 55 3.72 -14.70 6.46
C ARG A 55 2.36 -15.20 6.93
N LEU A 56 1.35 -14.32 6.98
CA LEU A 56 -0.02 -14.73 7.30
C LEU A 56 -0.58 -15.70 6.26
N ALA A 57 -0.32 -15.45 4.97
CA ALA A 57 -0.78 -16.33 3.90
C ALA A 57 -0.11 -17.71 3.96
N GLU A 58 1.21 -17.75 4.21
CA GLU A 58 1.97 -18.98 4.44
C GLU A 58 1.42 -19.76 5.65
N ALA A 59 1.11 -19.06 6.75
CA ALA A 59 0.56 -19.67 7.97
C ALA A 59 -0.82 -20.33 7.77
N VAL A 60 -1.60 -19.90 6.78
CA VAL A 60 -2.89 -20.51 6.42
C VAL A 60 -2.78 -21.52 5.27
N GLY A 61 -1.56 -21.89 4.88
CA GLY A 61 -1.27 -22.97 3.93
C GLY A 61 -1.18 -22.56 2.46
N LEU A 62 -1.08 -21.25 2.15
CA LEU A 62 -0.84 -20.79 0.78
C LEU A 62 0.67 -20.75 0.49
N ALA A 63 1.04 -21.09 -0.75
CA ALA A 63 2.42 -20.89 -1.19
C ALA A 63 2.69 -19.40 -1.43
N ARG A 64 3.90 -18.95 -1.09
CA ARG A 64 4.30 -17.55 -1.29
C ARG A 64 4.16 -17.12 -2.75
N GLU A 65 4.58 -17.99 -3.67
CA GLU A 65 4.52 -17.77 -5.12
C GLU A 65 3.07 -17.61 -5.60
N GLU A 66 2.14 -18.40 -5.04
CA GLU A 66 0.71 -18.32 -5.37
C GLU A 66 0.08 -17.01 -4.88
N VAL A 67 0.54 -16.47 -3.75
CA VAL A 67 0.06 -15.18 -3.24
C VAL A 67 0.60 -14.03 -4.10
N LEU A 68 1.87 -14.12 -4.49
CA LEU A 68 2.57 -13.11 -5.30
C LEU A 68 2.09 -13.08 -6.76
N ASP A 69 1.61 -14.19 -7.32
CA ASP A 69 1.13 -14.24 -8.72
C ASP A 69 -0.22 -13.52 -8.93
N LEU A 70 -0.96 -13.27 -7.83
CA LEU A 70 -2.25 -12.57 -7.81
C LEU A 70 -3.35 -13.17 -8.70
N ARG A 71 -3.21 -14.40 -9.22
CA ARG A 71 -4.15 -15.03 -10.16
C ARG A 71 -5.53 -15.29 -9.54
N HIS A 72 -5.58 -15.43 -8.21
CA HIS A 72 -6.81 -15.66 -7.44
C HIS A 72 -7.49 -14.37 -6.94
N VAL A 73 -6.97 -13.19 -7.29
CA VAL A 73 -7.62 -11.93 -6.93
C VAL A 73 -8.93 -11.79 -7.71
N VAL A 74 -10.05 -11.67 -7.01
CA VAL A 74 -11.37 -11.59 -7.65
C VAL A 74 -11.53 -10.25 -8.39
N PRO A 75 -12.24 -10.20 -9.53
CA PRO A 75 -12.37 -8.99 -10.34
C PRO A 75 -12.90 -7.78 -9.56
N ALA A 76 -13.88 -7.99 -8.67
CA ALA A 76 -14.44 -6.93 -7.84
C ALA A 76 -13.40 -6.31 -6.88
N MET A 77 -12.51 -7.13 -6.33
CA MET A 77 -11.42 -6.65 -5.46
C MET A 77 -10.42 -5.84 -6.27
N ARG A 78 -10.05 -6.33 -7.47
CA ARG A 78 -9.15 -5.62 -8.37
C ARG A 78 -9.72 -4.24 -8.75
N TYR A 79 -10.98 -4.21 -9.17
CA TYR A 79 -11.68 -2.97 -9.50
C TYR A 79 -11.69 -1.97 -8.33
N ALA A 80 -12.06 -2.40 -7.12
CA ALA A 80 -12.16 -1.51 -5.97
C ALA A 80 -10.79 -0.93 -5.56
N VAL A 81 -9.74 -1.76 -5.53
CA VAL A 81 -8.39 -1.32 -5.19
C VAL A 81 -7.82 -0.39 -6.26
N ASP A 82 -7.99 -0.73 -7.53
CA ASP A 82 -7.50 0.10 -8.64
C ASP A 82 -8.25 1.44 -8.67
N ALA A 83 -9.54 1.46 -8.36
CA ALA A 83 -10.31 2.69 -8.21
C ALA A 83 -9.77 3.55 -7.06
N TYR A 84 -9.40 2.93 -5.93
CA TYR A 84 -8.83 3.65 -4.78
C TYR A 84 -7.50 4.32 -5.12
N VAL A 85 -6.59 3.60 -5.78
CA VAL A 85 -5.30 4.16 -6.24
C VAL A 85 -5.53 5.28 -7.27
N ASN A 86 -6.45 5.08 -8.22
CA ASN A 86 -6.76 6.09 -9.22
C ASN A 86 -7.43 7.34 -8.65
N PHE A 87 -8.26 7.19 -7.60
CA PHE A 87 -8.83 8.31 -6.87
C PHE A 87 -7.70 9.14 -6.24
N ALA A 88 -6.78 8.53 -5.49
CA ALA A 88 -5.67 9.24 -4.88
C ALA A 88 -4.76 9.95 -5.89
N ARG A 89 -4.61 9.38 -7.10
CA ARG A 89 -3.84 9.97 -8.20
C ARG A 89 -4.49 11.20 -8.83
N ARG A 90 -5.82 11.32 -8.81
CA ARG A 90 -6.55 12.33 -9.59
C ARG A 90 -7.28 13.37 -8.75
N ALA A 91 -7.71 13.01 -7.55
CA ALA A 91 -8.41 13.91 -6.65
C ALA A 91 -7.44 14.97 -6.07
N PRO A 92 -7.96 16.12 -5.59
CA PRO A 92 -7.19 17.02 -4.75
C PRO A 92 -6.53 16.26 -3.59
N TRP A 93 -5.28 16.59 -3.28
CA TRP A 93 -4.50 15.80 -2.30
C TRP A 93 -5.18 15.73 -0.92
N GLN A 94 -5.95 16.75 -0.53
CA GLN A 94 -6.72 16.74 0.72
C GLN A 94 -7.79 15.65 0.72
N GLU A 95 -8.52 15.49 -0.38
CA GLU A 95 -9.52 14.42 -0.52
C GLU A 95 -8.84 13.04 -0.57
N ALA A 96 -7.71 12.94 -1.28
CA ALA A 96 -6.90 11.74 -1.32
C ALA A 96 -6.38 11.35 0.08
N VAL A 97 -5.98 12.31 0.90
CA VAL A 97 -5.65 12.10 2.33
C VAL A 97 -6.89 11.66 3.11
N CYS A 98 -8.03 12.32 2.95
CA CYS A 98 -9.26 11.95 3.66
C CYS A 98 -9.73 10.53 3.36
N SER A 99 -9.41 9.99 2.18
CA SER A 99 -9.71 8.60 1.84
C SER A 99 -8.96 7.56 2.69
N SER A 100 -7.96 7.96 3.49
CA SER A 100 -7.29 7.09 4.47
C SER A 100 -7.84 7.18 5.89
N LEU A 101 -8.89 7.97 6.16
CA LEU A 101 -9.45 8.18 7.52
C LEU A 101 -10.18 6.97 8.11
N THR A 102 -10.15 5.84 7.44
CA THR A 102 -10.55 4.54 8.01
C THR A 102 -9.49 3.93 8.92
N GLU A 103 -8.28 4.49 8.92
CA GLU A 103 -7.10 4.07 9.68
C GLU A 103 -6.80 5.04 10.82
#